data_AF-A0A9K3GPV9-F1
#
_entry.id   AF-A0A9K3GPV9-F1
#
_cell.length_a   1.000
_cell.length_b   1.000
_cell.length_c   1.000
_cell.angle_alpha   90.00
_cell.angle_beta   90.00
_cell.angle_gamma   90.00
#
_symmetry.space_group_name_H-M   'P 1'
#
loop_
_entity.id
_entity.type
_entity.pdbx_description
1 polymer ?
#
loop_
_entity_poly.entity_id
_entity_poly.type
_entity_poly.pdbx_seq_one_letter_code
_entity_poly.pdbx_strand_id
1 'polypeptide(L)'
;TAIDVLKTRPRYAGCARLTAQTLDLTVSQLPPYVPRHAYSYATLIFVLSAIPEALHPQCMANVASMLGEGGVLLFHDYHSADVRVDLFEAKGQAPQAEGEAGPVYKRGGEDTLAIYFRTEYLRSLFSTLFTVEEVVVRTKQEHNRKTDKRWSRSFVFAKCRVKSRSQVEVAP
;
A
#
# COMPACT_ATOMS: atom_id res chain seq x y z
N THR A 1 -18.89 -9.25 6.08
CA THR A 1 -17.67 -8.51 5.68
C THR A 1 -17.50 -8.54 4.17
N ALA A 2 -16.61 -7.72 3.59
CA ALA A 2 -16.30 -7.78 2.16
C ALA A 2 -15.77 -9.17 1.72
N ILE A 3 -15.02 -9.85 2.60
CA ILE A 3 -14.56 -11.22 2.39
C ILE A 3 -15.73 -12.20 2.31
N ASP A 4 -16.74 -12.06 3.17
CA ASP A 4 -17.92 -12.94 3.12
C ASP A 4 -18.67 -12.77 1.79
N VAL A 5 -18.81 -11.54 1.31
CA VAL A 5 -19.42 -11.24 0.00
C VAL A 5 -18.60 -11.79 -1.17
N LEU A 6 -17.27 -11.79 -1.08
CA LEU A 6 -16.40 -12.42 -2.07
C LEU A 6 -16.60 -13.94 -2.09
N LYS A 7 -16.69 -14.55 -0.91
CA LYS A 7 -16.83 -16.01 -0.75
C LYS A 7 -18.15 -16.57 -1.30
N THR A 8 -19.21 -15.76 -1.38
CA THR A 8 -20.47 -16.17 -2.02
C THR A 8 -20.39 -16.22 -3.55
N ARG A 9 -19.34 -15.70 -4.18
CA ARG A 9 -19.23 -15.68 -5.64
C ARG A 9 -18.90 -17.07 -6.19
N PRO A 10 -19.63 -17.59 -7.20
CA PRO A 10 -19.39 -18.92 -7.76
C PRO A 10 -17.94 -19.14 -8.23
N ARG A 11 -17.31 -18.10 -8.80
CA ARG A 11 -15.90 -18.15 -9.23
C ARG A 11 -14.91 -18.34 -8.08
N TYR A 12 -15.24 -17.87 -6.89
CA TYR A 12 -14.45 -18.12 -5.69
C TYR A 12 -14.74 -19.51 -5.13
N ALA A 13 -16.02 -19.83 -4.90
CA ALA A 13 -16.45 -21.08 -4.29
C ALA A 13 -15.99 -22.32 -5.07
N GLY A 14 -15.95 -22.24 -6.41
CA GLY A 14 -15.48 -23.32 -7.28
C GLY A 14 -13.95 -23.38 -7.48
N CYS A 15 -13.15 -22.55 -6.80
CA CYS A 15 -11.71 -22.45 -7.04
C CYS A 15 -10.88 -22.83 -5.80
N ALA A 16 -10.34 -24.05 -5.78
CA ALA A 16 -9.48 -24.54 -4.70
C ALA A 16 -8.12 -23.80 -4.57
N ARG A 17 -7.78 -22.95 -5.55
CA ARG A 17 -6.52 -22.18 -5.59
C ARG A 17 -6.62 -20.80 -4.95
N LEU A 18 -7.79 -20.39 -4.47
CA LEU A 18 -8.00 -19.06 -3.92
C LEU A 18 -8.32 -19.14 -2.43
N THR A 19 -7.60 -18.38 -1.64
CA THR A 19 -7.89 -18.12 -0.23
C THR A 19 -8.13 -16.64 -0.04
N ALA A 20 -9.07 -16.30 0.84
CA ALA A 20 -9.41 -14.92 1.15
C ALA A 20 -9.75 -14.83 2.63
N GLN A 21 -9.02 -13.98 3.33
CA GLN A 21 -9.12 -13.79 4.78
C GLN A 21 -8.83 -12.33 5.10
N THR A 22 -9.35 -11.88 6.24
CA THR A 22 -8.99 -10.59 6.81
C THR A 22 -7.65 -10.73 7.52
N LEU A 23 -6.73 -9.81 7.25
CA LEU A 23 -5.44 -9.74 7.92
C LEU A 23 -5.17 -8.30 8.35
N ASP A 24 -4.90 -8.11 9.64
CA ASP A 24 -4.35 -6.86 10.14
C ASP A 24 -2.82 -6.89 9.98
N LEU A 25 -2.29 -6.02 9.13
CA LEU A 25 -0.85 -5.92 8.88
C LEU A 25 -0.09 -5.13 9.96
N THR A 26 -0.79 -4.46 10.87
CA THR A 26 -0.20 -3.60 11.90
C THR A 26 0.18 -4.35 13.17
N VAL A 27 -0.27 -5.60 13.32
CA VAL A 27 0.02 -6.42 14.50
C VAL A 27 1.51 -6.72 14.63
N SER A 28 2.02 -6.77 15.86
CA SER A 28 3.42 -7.13 16.13
C SER A 28 3.73 -8.60 15.81
N GLN A 29 2.71 -9.46 15.87
CA GLN A 29 2.84 -10.89 15.56
C GLN A 29 1.71 -11.31 14.63
N LEU A 30 2.08 -11.81 13.45
CA LEU A 30 1.13 -12.38 12.50
C LEU A 30 0.40 -13.58 13.11
N PRO A 31 -0.91 -13.74 12.87
CA PRO A 31 -1.66 -14.90 13.34
C PRO A 31 -1.06 -16.22 12.86
N PRO A 32 -1.18 -17.32 13.64
CA PRO A 32 -0.57 -18.62 13.30
C PRO A 32 -1.01 -19.21 11.95
N TYR A 33 -2.20 -18.82 11.45
CA TYR A 33 -2.71 -19.27 10.17
C TYR A 33 -2.01 -18.61 8.97
N VAL A 34 -1.24 -17.54 9.18
CA VAL A 34 -0.52 -16.84 8.10
C VAL A 34 0.81 -17.53 7.86
N PRO A 35 1.01 -18.17 6.70
CA PRO A 35 2.27 -18.84 6.40
C PRO A 35 3.43 -17.83 6.29
N ARG A 36 4.57 -18.18 6.88
CA ARG A 36 5.83 -17.44 6.72
C ARG A 36 6.63 -18.00 5.56
N HIS A 37 7.32 -17.12 4.83
CA HIS A 37 8.19 -17.48 3.70
C HIS A 37 7.52 -18.35 2.62
N ALA A 38 6.19 -18.26 2.49
CA ALA A 38 5.42 -19.13 1.61
C ALA A 38 5.05 -18.47 0.29
N TYR A 39 5.20 -17.14 0.19
CA TYR A 39 4.75 -16.39 -0.97
C TYR A 39 5.92 -15.89 -1.80
N SER A 40 5.84 -16.03 -3.11
CA SER A 40 6.81 -15.44 -4.04
C SER A 40 6.51 -13.97 -4.32
N TYR A 41 5.24 -13.55 -4.20
CA TYR A 41 4.80 -12.19 -4.48
C TYR A 41 3.81 -11.71 -3.42
N ALA A 42 3.90 -10.43 -3.09
CA ALA A 42 2.93 -9.69 -2.31
C ALA A 42 2.52 -8.45 -3.11
N THR A 43 1.24 -8.07 -3.04
CA THR A 43 0.74 -6.89 -3.73
C THR A 43 -0.08 -6.06 -2.76
N LEU A 44 0.34 -4.81 -2.54
CA LEU A 44 -0.36 -3.84 -1.71
C LEU A 44 -0.94 -2.75 -2.61
N ILE A 45 -2.28 -2.66 -2.65
CA ILE A 45 -3.00 -1.69 -3.48
C ILE A 45 -3.90 -0.86 -2.57
N PHE A 46 -3.61 0.44 -2.43
CA PHE A 46 -4.32 1.34 -1.51
C PHE A 46 -4.39 0.83 -0.07
N VAL A 47 -3.28 0.25 0.42
CA VAL A 47 -3.21 -0.36 1.76
C VAL A 47 -2.54 0.59 2.74
N LEU A 48 -1.31 1.03 2.44
CA LEU A 48 -0.57 1.86 3.39
C LEU A 48 -1.20 3.24 3.54
N SER A 49 -1.84 3.79 2.50
CA SER A 49 -2.53 5.09 2.64
C SER A 49 -3.62 5.11 3.71
N ALA A 50 -4.15 3.93 4.06
CA ALA A 50 -5.21 3.77 5.06
C ALA A 50 -4.67 3.43 6.47
N ILE A 51 -3.35 3.36 6.63
CA ILE A 51 -2.67 3.00 7.89
C ILE A 51 -1.86 4.22 8.37
N PRO A 52 -1.83 4.53 9.68
CA PRO A 52 -0.96 5.57 10.21
C PRO A 52 0.51 5.31 9.88
N GLU A 53 1.26 6.35 9.49
CA GLU A 53 2.65 6.19 9.02
C GLU A 53 3.59 5.54 10.04
N ALA A 54 3.33 5.74 11.34
CA ALA A 54 4.07 5.12 12.44
C ALA A 54 4.01 3.58 12.43
N LEU A 55 3.00 2.98 11.79
CA LEU A 55 2.81 1.53 11.71
C LEU A 55 3.33 0.94 10.39
N HIS A 56 3.77 1.76 9.44
CA HIS A 56 4.30 1.28 8.17
C HIS A 56 5.53 0.36 8.32
N PRO A 57 6.51 0.63 9.21
CA PRO A 57 7.63 -0.28 9.42
C PRO A 57 7.18 -1.68 9.83
N GLN A 58 6.20 -1.77 10.74
CA GLN A 58 5.63 -3.05 11.19
C GLN A 58 4.90 -3.76 10.04
N CYS A 59 4.14 -3.03 9.22
CA CYS A 59 3.50 -3.59 8.04
C CYS A 59 4.53 -4.19 7.07
N MET A 60 5.65 -3.50 6.83
CA MET A 60 6.72 -3.98 5.95
C MET A 60 7.44 -5.19 6.54
N ALA A 61 7.68 -5.24 7.85
CA ALA A 61 8.23 -6.40 8.53
C ALA A 61 7.33 -7.63 8.37
N ASN A 62 6.02 -7.46 8.55
CA ASN A 62 5.06 -8.53 8.36
C ASN A 62 5.03 -9.02 6.91
N VAL A 63 4.98 -8.11 5.92
CA VAL A 63 5.02 -8.45 4.49
C VAL A 63 6.31 -9.19 4.12
N ALA A 64 7.47 -8.70 4.56
CA ALA A 64 8.75 -9.37 4.32
C ALA A 64 8.79 -10.78 4.93
N SER A 65 8.20 -10.98 6.12
CA SER A 65 8.17 -12.29 6.78
C SER A 65 7.29 -13.33 6.07
N MET A 66 6.26 -12.88 5.35
CA MET A 66 5.39 -13.73 4.54
C MET A 66 6.07 -14.14 3.23
N LEU A 67 6.94 -13.29 2.70
CA LEU A 67 7.66 -13.53 1.46
C LEU A 67 8.84 -14.50 1.66
N GLY A 68 8.99 -15.43 0.71
CA GLY A 68 10.13 -16.34 0.62
C GLY A 68 11.41 -15.62 0.16
N GLU A 69 12.51 -16.37 0.10
CA GLU A 69 13.76 -15.85 -0.46
C GLU A 69 13.57 -15.37 -1.89
N GLY A 70 14.09 -14.17 -2.20
CA GLY A 70 13.90 -13.53 -3.50
C GLY A 70 12.46 -13.07 -3.77
N GLY A 71 11.56 -13.14 -2.79
CA GLY A 71 10.17 -12.71 -2.91
C GLY A 71 10.03 -11.23 -3.26
N VAL A 72 8.95 -10.87 -3.94
CA VAL A 72 8.74 -9.53 -4.51
C VAL A 72 7.51 -8.86 -3.92
N LEU A 73 7.68 -7.64 -3.43
CA LEU A 73 6.61 -6.71 -3.11
C LEU A 73 6.31 -5.83 -4.33
N LEU A 74 5.05 -5.80 -4.73
CA LEU A 74 4.47 -4.84 -5.66
C LEU A 74 3.58 -3.87 -4.88
N PHE A 75 3.85 -2.58 -5.00
CA PHE A 75 3.12 -1.53 -4.28
C PHE A 75 2.45 -0.59 -5.27
N HIS A 76 1.23 -0.16 -4.97
CA HIS A 76 0.48 0.83 -5.73
C HIS A 76 -0.42 1.64 -4.79
N ASP A 77 -0.17 2.95 -4.70
CA ASP A 77 -0.94 3.82 -3.81
C ASP A 77 -0.95 5.29 -4.30
N TYR A 78 -1.59 6.19 -3.56
CA TYR A 78 -1.68 7.62 -3.92
C TYR A 78 -0.31 8.30 -3.88
N HIS A 79 -0.07 9.22 -4.82
CA HIS A 79 1.11 10.08 -4.83
C HIS A 79 0.74 11.50 -4.40
N SER A 80 1.66 12.22 -3.73
CA SER A 80 1.46 13.61 -3.26
C SER A 80 1.12 14.62 -4.36
N ALA A 81 1.56 14.37 -5.59
CA ALA A 81 1.19 15.17 -6.77
C ALA A 81 -0.17 14.81 -7.40
N ASP A 82 -1.06 14.10 -6.70
CA ASP A 82 -2.42 13.83 -7.18
C ASP A 82 -3.28 15.09 -7.02
N VAL A 83 -4.03 15.44 -8.07
CA VAL A 83 -4.94 16.60 -8.12
C VAL A 83 -5.93 16.65 -6.95
N ARG A 84 -6.20 15.53 -6.28
CA ARG A 84 -7.06 15.51 -5.10
C ARG A 84 -6.50 16.35 -3.95
N VAL A 85 -5.17 16.42 -3.80
CA VAL A 85 -4.51 17.29 -2.81
C VAL A 85 -4.88 18.75 -3.10
N ASP A 86 -4.65 19.22 -4.33
CA ASP A 86 -5.02 20.58 -4.77
C ASP A 86 -6.52 20.87 -4.60
N LEU A 87 -7.38 19.88 -4.90
CA LEU A 87 -8.83 20.03 -4.77
C LEU A 87 -9.30 20.11 -3.32
N PHE A 88 -8.59 19.51 -2.37
CA PHE A 88 -8.88 19.67 -0.95
C PHE A 88 -8.50 21.08 -0.49
N GLU A 89 -7.30 21.53 -0.85
CA GLU A 89 -6.83 22.88 -0.53
C GLU A 89 -7.74 23.97 -1.12
N ALA A 90 -8.16 23.83 -2.38
CA ALA A 90 -9.08 24.76 -3.04
C ALA A 90 -10.47 24.84 -2.37
N LYS A 91 -10.84 23.82 -1.57
CA LYS A 91 -12.07 23.80 -0.76
C LYS A 91 -11.84 24.27 0.68
N GLY A 92 -10.65 24.77 1.01
CA GLY A 92 -10.26 25.12 2.37
C GLY A 92 -10.13 23.90 3.30
N GLN A 93 -10.00 22.69 2.75
CA GLN A 93 -9.82 21.46 3.53
C GLN A 93 -8.32 21.22 3.71
N ALA A 94 -7.80 21.66 4.85
CA ALA A 94 -6.43 21.36 5.25
C ALA A 94 -6.25 19.85 5.55
N PRO A 95 -5.05 19.29 5.33
CA PRO A 95 -4.75 17.94 5.78
C PRO A 95 -4.93 17.83 7.31
N GLN A 96 -5.34 16.65 7.76
CA GLN A 96 -5.51 16.34 9.19
C GLN A 96 -4.16 16.19 9.90
N ALA A 97 -3.14 15.75 9.16
CA ALA A 97 -1.77 15.66 9.59
C ALA A 97 -0.84 15.82 8.39
N GLU A 98 0.37 16.29 8.65
CA GLU A 98 1.46 16.35 7.69
C GLU A 98 2.61 15.55 8.28
N GLY A 99 2.90 14.39 7.69
CA GLY A 99 3.96 13.48 8.14
C GLY A 99 5.11 13.43 7.14
N GLU A 100 6.12 12.60 7.42
CA GLU A 100 7.18 12.35 6.43
C GLU A 100 6.61 11.68 5.18
N ALA A 101 5.62 10.79 5.37
CA ALA A 101 4.98 10.07 4.27
C ALA A 101 4.25 11.01 3.31
N GLY A 102 3.64 12.09 3.80
CA GLY A 102 2.85 13.01 3.01
C GLY A 102 1.68 13.61 3.77
N PRO A 103 0.87 14.45 3.10
CA PRO A 103 -0.35 14.99 3.68
C PRO A 103 -1.37 13.87 3.89
N VAL A 104 -2.02 13.90 5.05
CA VAL A 104 -3.03 12.90 5.47
C VAL A 104 -4.41 13.52 5.41
N TYR A 105 -5.28 12.94 4.60
CA TYR A 105 -6.70 13.32 4.53
C TYR A 105 -7.58 12.20 5.06
N LYS A 106 -8.83 12.53 5.36
CA LYS A 106 -9.89 11.53 5.61
C LYS A 106 -10.77 11.42 4.38
N ARG A 107 -11.05 10.19 3.95
CA ARG A 107 -11.90 9.90 2.79
C ARG A 107 -13.20 9.24 3.24
N GLY A 108 -14.32 9.84 2.85
CA GLY A 108 -15.66 9.28 3.10
C GLY A 108 -16.21 9.59 4.49
N GLY A 109 -17.33 8.96 4.85
CA GLY A 109 -17.99 9.16 6.15
C GLY A 109 -17.46 8.30 7.29
N GLU A 110 -16.57 7.34 7.03
CA GLU A 110 -16.01 6.42 8.03
C GLU A 110 -14.56 6.79 8.43
N ASP A 111 -14.15 8.05 8.21
CA ASP A 111 -12.85 8.57 8.64
C ASP A 111 -11.61 7.76 8.19
N THR A 112 -11.74 7.02 7.10
CA THR A 112 -10.61 6.23 6.55
C THR A 112 -9.50 7.17 6.11
N LEU A 113 -8.27 6.90 6.57
CA LEU A 113 -7.10 7.68 6.19
C LEU A 113 -6.80 7.56 4.69
N ALA A 114 -6.24 8.63 4.14
CA ALA A 114 -5.68 8.69 2.81
C ALA A 114 -4.40 9.53 2.86
N ILE A 115 -3.27 8.85 3.06
CA ILE A 115 -1.93 9.43 2.93
C ILE A 115 -1.58 9.54 1.44
N TYR A 116 -1.14 10.71 0.99
CA TYR A 116 -0.65 10.91 -0.37
C TYR A 116 0.88 10.91 -0.37
N PHE A 117 1.48 9.81 -0.84
CA PHE A 117 2.88 9.51 -0.56
C PHE A 117 3.87 10.38 -1.34
N ARG A 118 4.94 10.80 -0.64
CA ARG A 118 6.22 11.21 -1.23
C ARG A 118 7.04 9.98 -1.60
N THR A 119 7.71 10.02 -2.75
CA THR A 119 8.52 8.89 -3.23
C THR A 119 9.73 8.61 -2.35
N GLU A 120 10.30 9.64 -1.73
CA GLU A 120 11.50 9.57 -0.89
C GLU A 120 11.22 8.77 0.38
N TYR A 121 10.06 9.02 1.01
CA TYR A 121 9.59 8.27 2.16
C TYR A 121 9.43 6.78 1.82
N LEU A 122 8.77 6.44 0.71
CA LEU A 122 8.57 5.05 0.30
C LEU A 122 9.89 4.34 0.00
N ARG A 123 10.84 5.03 -0.66
CA ARG A 123 12.20 4.50 -0.89
C ARG A 123 12.88 4.19 0.44
N SER A 124 12.86 5.12 1.39
CA SER A 124 13.45 4.94 2.72
C SER A 124 12.81 3.76 3.45
N LEU A 125 11.48 3.77 3.58
CA LEU A 125 10.70 2.71 4.23
C LEU A 125 11.02 1.33 3.65
N PHE A 126 10.93 1.16 2.33
CA PHE A 126 11.14 -0.13 1.68
C PHE A 126 12.61 -0.57 1.73
N SER A 127 13.56 0.36 1.65
CA SER A 127 14.99 0.04 1.66
C SER A 127 15.48 -0.60 2.97
N THR A 128 14.71 -0.51 4.05
CA THR A 128 15.04 -1.17 5.33
C THR A 128 15.09 -2.70 5.19
N LEU A 129 14.08 -3.28 4.54
CA LEU A 129 13.87 -4.74 4.46
C LEU A 129 13.98 -5.29 3.04
N PHE A 130 13.94 -4.42 2.03
CA PHE A 130 13.90 -4.79 0.62
C PHE A 130 15.01 -4.08 -0.17
N THR A 131 15.44 -4.69 -1.26
CA THR A 131 16.11 -4.02 -2.36
C THR A 131 15.06 -3.36 -3.23
N VAL A 132 15.07 -2.03 -3.30
CA VAL A 132 14.12 -1.24 -4.11
C VAL A 132 14.56 -1.29 -5.57
N GLU A 133 13.85 -2.05 -6.40
CA GLU A 133 14.17 -2.18 -7.84
C GLU A 133 13.58 -1.01 -8.65
N GLU A 134 12.38 -0.56 -8.30
CA GLU A 134 11.66 0.49 -9.02
C GLU A 134 10.78 1.30 -8.07
N VAL A 135 10.73 2.63 -8.25
CA VAL A 135 9.66 3.50 -7.73
C VAL A 135 9.35 4.51 -8.81
N VAL A 136 8.11 4.47 -9.32
CA VAL A 136 7.66 5.27 -10.46
C VAL A 136 6.32 5.91 -10.16
N VAL A 137 6.19 7.19 -10.51
CA VAL A 137 4.93 7.91 -10.47
C VAL A 137 4.28 7.83 -11.84
N ARG A 138 3.00 7.45 -11.89
CA ARG A 138 2.21 7.48 -13.12
C ARG A 138 1.03 8.41 -12.95
N THR A 139 0.88 9.29 -13.93
CA THR A 139 -0.21 10.25 -14.00
C THR A 139 -1.17 9.83 -15.10
N LYS A 140 -2.45 9.70 -14.77
CA LYS A 140 -3.52 9.36 -15.72
C LYS A 140 -4.55 10.47 -15.74
N GLN A 141 -4.91 10.93 -16.94
CA GLN A 141 -6.09 11.78 -17.09
C GLN A 141 -7.37 10.96 -16.96
N GLU A 142 -8.25 11.39 -16.07
CA GLU A 142 -9.60 10.89 -15.93
C GLU A 142 -10.58 11.88 -16.54
N HIS A 143 -11.61 11.36 -17.21
CA HIS A 143 -12.67 12.14 -17.81
C HIS A 143 -14.02 11.65 -17.28
N ASN A 144 -14.68 12.49 -16.52
CA ASN A 144 -16.07 12.27 -16.17
C ASN A 144 -16.96 12.70 -17.34
N ARG A 145 -17.31 11.73 -18.19
CA ARG A 145 -18.16 11.96 -19.37
C ARG A 145 -19.52 12.59 -19.04
N LYS A 146 -20.05 12.40 -17.83
CA LYS A 146 -21.35 12.97 -17.41
C LYS A 146 -21.26 14.47 -17.12
N THR A 147 -20.12 14.95 -16.63
CA THR A 147 -19.93 16.37 -16.23
C THR A 147 -18.91 17.10 -17.09
N ASP A 148 -18.36 16.43 -18.10
CA ASP A 148 -17.23 16.84 -18.94
C ASP A 148 -15.96 17.32 -18.19
N LYS A 149 -15.83 16.94 -16.91
CA LYS A 149 -14.68 17.33 -16.09
C LYS A 149 -13.51 16.41 -16.37
N ARG A 150 -12.32 16.99 -16.51
CA ARG A 150 -11.05 16.28 -16.65
C ARG A 150 -10.16 16.58 -15.46
N TRP A 151 -9.47 15.57 -14.95
CA TRP A 151 -8.50 15.75 -13.88
C TRP A 151 -7.41 14.68 -13.97
N SER A 152 -6.21 15.02 -13.48
CA SER A 152 -5.05 14.13 -13.52
C SER A 152 -4.89 13.42 -12.18
N ARG A 153 -5.00 12.10 -12.16
CA ARG A 153 -4.73 11.28 -10.97
C ARG A 153 -3.28 10.80 -11.01
N SER A 154 -2.58 10.90 -9.89
CA SER A 154 -1.18 10.54 -9.76
C SER A 154 -1.04 9.42 -8.75
N PHE A 155 -0.45 8.30 -9.17
CA PHE A 155 -0.23 7.14 -8.32
C PHE A 155 1.24 6.75 -8.34
N VAL A 156 1.72 6.29 -7.20
CA VAL A 156 3.07 5.74 -7.06
C VAL A 156 3.02 4.23 -7.11
N PHE A 157 3.93 3.66 -7.89
CA PHE A 157 4.15 2.23 -8.02
C PHE A 157 5.55 1.93 -7.52
N ALA A 158 5.72 0.82 -6.80
CA ALA A 158 7.05 0.33 -6.47
C ALA A 158 7.17 -1.18 -6.66
N LYS A 159 8.37 -1.61 -7.02
CA LYS A 159 8.77 -3.02 -7.08
C LYS A 159 9.99 -3.19 -6.19
N CYS A 160 9.86 -4.05 -5.18
CA CYS A 160 10.91 -4.28 -4.21
C CYS A 160 11.12 -5.78 -4.03
N ARG A 161 12.36 -6.22 -3.82
CA ARG A 161 12.71 -7.62 -3.58
C ARG A 161 13.21 -7.80 -2.16
N VAL A 162 12.79 -8.86 -1.47
CA VAL A 162 13.28 -9.17 -0.12
C VAL A 162 14.81 -9.28 -0.14
N LYS A 163 15.49 -8.57 0.76
CA LYS A 163 16.95 -8.70 0.90
C LYS A 163 17.28 -10.13 1.34
N SER A 164 18.33 -10.71 0.76
CA SER A 164 18.83 -12.00 1.24
C SER A 164 19.30 -11.84 2.70
N ARG A 165 19.08 -12.86 3.54
CA ARG A 165 19.49 -12.84 4.95
C ARG A 165 21.00 -12.58 5.11
N SER A 166 21.80 -12.97 4.11
CA SER A 166 23.25 -12.72 4.07
C SER A 166 23.64 -11.24 3.94
N GLN A 167 22.69 -10.34 3.64
CA GLN A 167 22.93 -8.90 3.47
C GLN A 167 22.50 -8.06 4.68
N VAL A 168 21.94 -8.66 5.73
CA VAL A 168 21.48 -7.95 6.93
C VAL A 168 22.57 -7.84 8.01
N GLU A 169 23.60 -8.69 7.96
CA GLU A 169 24.73 -8.70 8.92
C GLU A 169 25.87 -7.73 8.56
N VAL A 170 25.75 -6.94 7.50
CA VAL A 170 26.79 -5.98 7.09
C VAL A 170 26.26 -4.55 7.23
N ALA A 171 26.01 -4.14 8.47
CA ALA A 171 25.93 -2.73 8.84
C ALA A 171 26.58 -2.59 10.23
N PRO A 172 27.73 -1.90 10.36
CA PRO A 172 28.37 -1.63 11.64
C PRO A 172 27.56 -0.68 12.53
#